data_AF-A0A354GVD1-F1
#
_entry.id   AF-A0A354GVD1-F1
#
_cell.length_a   1.000
_cell.length_b   1.000
_cell.length_c   1.000
_cell.angle_alpha   90.00
_cell.angle_beta   90.00
_cell.angle_gamma   90.00
#
_symmetry.space_group_name_H-M   'P 1'
#
loop_
_entity.id
_entity.type
_entity.pdbx_description
1 polymer ?
#
loop_
_entity_poly.entity_id
_entity_poly.type
_entity_poly.pdbx_seq_one_letter_code
_entity_poly.pdbx_strand_id
1 'polypeptide(L)'
;MAAEKIATRSADYSQWYLDIVNRAGLAENSDVRGCMVIKPHGYAIWEKMQRALDRMFKDTGHVNAYFPLFIPKSFLAREEQMAEGFAKECAVVTHYRLKAVPGGGIEVDPAAKLEEELIVRPTSETIIWHTYKNWIQSYRDLPLLINQWANVVRWEMRPRLFLRTTEFLWQEGH
;
A
#
# COMPACT_ATOMS: atom_id res chain seq x y z
N MET A 1 37.00 6.81 -6.69
CA MET A 1 35.98 7.86 -6.93
C MET A 1 35.85 8.67 -5.65
N ALA A 2 35.89 9.99 -5.71
CA ALA A 2 35.73 10.83 -4.53
C ALA A 2 34.38 10.51 -3.87
N ALA A 3 34.35 10.31 -2.56
CA ALA A 3 33.10 10.10 -1.84
C ALA A 3 32.22 11.35 -2.03
N GLU A 4 31.18 11.25 -2.86
CA GLU A 4 30.11 12.25 -2.99
C GLU A 4 29.71 12.80 -1.61
N LYS A 5 29.81 14.11 -1.43
CA LYS A 5 29.63 14.77 -0.15
C LYS A 5 28.15 14.74 0.23
N ILE A 6 27.81 14.10 1.36
CA ILE A 6 26.46 14.16 1.95
C ILE A 6 26.17 15.60 2.39
N ALA A 7 25.02 16.14 2.02
CA ALA A 7 24.59 17.46 2.48
C ALA A 7 24.49 17.52 4.01
N THR A 8 24.82 18.65 4.64
CA THR A 8 24.59 18.76 6.09
C THR A 8 23.11 18.97 6.38
N ARG A 9 22.60 18.31 7.42
CA ARG A 9 21.18 18.39 7.82
C ARG A 9 20.68 19.84 8.00
N SER A 10 21.54 20.74 8.47
CA SER A 10 21.19 22.15 8.71
C SER A 10 21.19 23.02 7.46
N ALA A 11 21.91 22.63 6.40
CA ALA A 11 21.97 23.38 5.15
C ALA A 11 20.85 22.96 4.20
N ASP A 12 20.63 21.65 4.06
CA ASP A 12 19.53 21.10 3.26
C ASP A 12 19.06 19.77 3.86
N TYR A 13 17.95 19.82 4.59
CA TYR A 13 17.35 18.65 5.21
C TYR A 13 16.80 17.65 4.18
N SER A 14 16.28 18.15 3.07
CA SER A 14 15.65 17.33 2.05
C SER A 14 16.70 16.50 1.33
N GLN A 15 17.78 17.14 0.88
CA GLN A 15 18.90 16.45 0.24
C GLN A 15 19.64 15.55 1.22
N TRP A 16 19.91 16.01 2.45
CA TRP A 16 20.55 15.18 3.48
C TRP A 16 19.81 13.86 3.70
N TYR A 17 18.47 13.90 3.81
CA TYR A 17 17.68 12.69 4.00
C TYR A 17 17.80 11.72 2.82
N LEU A 18 17.72 12.23 1.58
CA LEU A 18 17.83 11.40 0.37
C LEU A 18 19.24 10.82 0.23
N ASP A 19 20.28 11.61 0.55
CA ASP A 19 21.67 11.15 0.59
C ASP A 19 21.82 10.00 1.58
N ILE A 20 21.29 10.12 2.80
CA ILE A 20 21.37 9.05 3.80
C ILE A 20 20.67 7.78 3.33
N VAL A 21 19.44 7.88 2.80
CA VAL A 21 18.69 6.73 2.28
C VAL A 21 19.46 6.01 1.17
N ASN A 22 20.04 6.75 0.23
CA ASN A 22 20.82 6.21 -0.88
C ASN A 22 22.14 5.59 -0.38
N ARG A 23 22.91 6.34 0.42
CA ARG A 23 24.23 5.93 0.93
C ARG A 23 24.18 4.72 1.85
N ALA A 24 23.13 4.61 2.66
CA ALA A 24 22.90 3.43 3.50
C ALA A 24 22.32 2.25 2.70
N GLY A 25 22.01 2.43 1.41
CA GLY A 25 21.47 1.38 0.56
C GLY A 25 20.10 0.90 1.02
N LEU A 26 19.22 1.81 1.48
CA LEU A 26 17.92 1.45 2.04
C LEU A 26 16.83 1.30 0.97
N ALA A 27 16.73 2.24 0.05
CA ALA A 27 15.76 2.22 -1.05
C ALA A 27 16.23 3.08 -2.23
N GLU A 28 15.65 2.82 -3.38
CA GLU A 28 15.81 3.62 -4.60
C GLU A 28 14.44 3.82 -5.27
N ASN A 29 14.32 4.85 -6.10
CA ASN A 29 13.10 5.06 -6.88
C ASN A 29 12.94 3.91 -7.90
N SER A 30 11.72 3.42 -8.06
CA SER A 30 11.39 2.53 -9.17
C SER A 30 11.10 3.32 -10.45
N ASP A 31 10.92 2.60 -11.57
CA ASP A 31 10.46 3.20 -12.83
C ASP A 31 9.02 3.75 -12.75
N VAL A 32 8.26 3.37 -11.71
CA VAL A 32 6.93 3.91 -11.43
C VAL A 32 7.04 5.06 -10.44
N ARG A 33 6.53 6.24 -10.82
CA ARG A 33 6.56 7.44 -10.00
C ARG A 33 5.93 7.19 -8.63
N GLY A 34 6.70 7.50 -7.59
CA GLY A 34 6.28 7.38 -6.20
C GLY A 34 6.32 5.96 -5.65
N CYS A 35 6.63 4.96 -6.45
CA CYS A 35 6.98 3.63 -5.97
C CYS A 35 8.51 3.54 -5.75
N MET A 36 8.90 2.72 -4.79
CA MET A 36 10.29 2.53 -4.41
C MET A 36 10.65 1.05 -4.42
N VAL A 37 11.87 0.73 -4.81
CA VAL A 37 12.48 -0.57 -4.52
C VAL A 37 13.13 -0.46 -3.14
N ILE A 38 12.55 -1.14 -2.15
CA ILE A 38 13.17 -1.27 -0.82
C ILE A 38 14.27 -2.33 -0.93
N LYS A 39 15.52 -1.90 -0.79
CA LYS A 39 16.69 -2.77 -0.92
C LYS A 39 16.81 -3.69 0.31
N PRO A 40 17.62 -4.78 0.25
CA PRO A 40 17.72 -5.73 1.35
C PRO A 40 18.02 -5.10 2.72
N HIS A 41 18.87 -4.06 2.78
CA HIS A 41 19.14 -3.36 4.05
C HIS A 41 17.89 -2.65 4.59
N GLY A 42 17.17 -1.90 3.75
CA GLY A 42 15.93 -1.23 4.15
C GLY A 42 14.83 -2.23 4.53
N TYR A 43 14.70 -3.32 3.77
CA TYR A 43 13.70 -4.34 4.02
C TYR A 43 13.98 -5.12 5.32
N ALA A 44 15.24 -5.35 5.66
CA ALA A 44 15.60 -5.95 6.95
C ALA A 44 15.16 -5.11 8.16
N ILE A 45 15.10 -3.77 8.02
CA ILE A 45 14.54 -2.89 9.06
C ILE A 45 13.03 -3.13 9.17
N TRP A 46 12.33 -3.18 8.03
CA TRP A 46 10.90 -3.52 7.98
C TRP A 46 10.60 -4.87 8.65
N GLU A 47 11.34 -5.94 8.31
CA GLU A 47 11.16 -7.26 8.91
C GLU A 47 11.35 -7.26 10.43
N LYS A 48 12.30 -6.48 10.94
CA LYS A 48 12.54 -6.33 12.39
C LYS A 48 11.38 -5.62 13.09
N MET A 49 10.90 -4.51 12.51
CA MET A 49 9.74 -3.78 13.03
C MET A 49 8.49 -4.66 13.00
N GLN A 50 8.23 -5.30 11.85
CA GLN A 50 7.12 -6.21 11.66
C GLN A 50 7.13 -7.32 12.71
N ARG A 51 8.24 -8.03 12.88
CA ARG A 51 8.35 -9.13 13.85
C ARG A 51 8.12 -8.68 15.30
N ALA A 52 8.62 -7.52 15.67
CA ALA A 52 8.46 -6.99 17.02
C ALA A 52 6.99 -6.62 17.29
N LEU A 53 6.38 -5.84 16.39
CA LEU A 53 4.99 -5.40 16.50
C LEU A 53 4.01 -6.57 16.41
N ASP A 54 4.25 -7.51 15.49
CA ASP A 54 3.43 -8.70 15.31
C ASP A 54 3.37 -9.57 16.58
N ARG A 55 4.49 -9.68 17.31
CA ARG A 55 4.51 -10.32 18.63
C ARG A 55 3.63 -9.55 19.61
N MET A 56 3.79 -8.22 19.71
CA MET A 56 3.02 -7.39 20.63
C MET A 56 1.51 -7.44 20.34
N PHE A 57 1.10 -7.51 19.08
CA PHE A 57 -0.30 -7.68 18.69
C PHE A 57 -0.84 -9.05 19.11
N LYS A 58 -0.06 -10.12 18.91
CA LYS A 58 -0.45 -11.47 19.36
C LYS A 58 -0.54 -11.57 20.89
N ASP A 59 0.34 -10.89 21.62
CA ASP A 59 0.30 -10.84 23.09
C ASP A 59 -0.98 -10.16 23.61
N THR A 60 -1.67 -9.37 22.77
CA THR A 60 -2.96 -8.71 23.09
C THR A 60 -4.17 -9.43 22.51
N GLY A 61 -4.00 -10.63 21.93
CA GLY A 61 -5.10 -11.44 21.39
C GLY A 61 -5.48 -11.14 19.93
N HIS A 62 -4.76 -10.25 19.24
CA HIS A 62 -4.97 -10.04 17.81
C HIS A 62 -4.49 -11.24 17.00
N VAL A 63 -5.23 -11.56 15.95
CA VAL A 63 -4.86 -12.60 14.98
C VAL A 63 -4.68 -12.00 13.60
N ASN A 64 -3.69 -12.49 12.86
CA ASN A 64 -3.44 -12.00 11.51
C ASN A 64 -4.46 -12.56 10.53
N ALA A 65 -4.98 -11.72 9.64
CA ALA A 65 -5.73 -12.12 8.47
C ALA A 65 -5.19 -11.39 7.23
N TYR A 66 -5.66 -11.80 6.05
CA TYR A 66 -5.35 -11.15 4.80
C TYR A 66 -6.64 -10.94 4.01
N PHE A 67 -6.91 -9.69 3.68
CA PHE A 67 -7.98 -9.27 2.80
C PHE A 67 -7.41 -8.94 1.41
N PRO A 68 -8.16 -9.23 0.33
CA PRO A 68 -7.72 -8.97 -1.03
C PRO A 68 -7.26 -7.52 -1.29
N LEU A 69 -6.29 -7.37 -2.20
CA LEU A 69 -5.79 -6.08 -2.67
C LEU A 69 -6.86 -5.27 -3.41
N PHE A 70 -7.76 -5.95 -4.12
CA PHE A 70 -8.76 -5.34 -4.98
C PHE A 70 -10.10 -5.20 -4.26
N ILE A 71 -10.67 -4.01 -4.31
CA ILE A 71 -11.96 -3.66 -3.71
C ILE A 71 -12.93 -3.26 -4.82
N PRO A 72 -14.14 -3.83 -4.90
CA PRO A 72 -15.15 -3.38 -5.85
C PRO A 72 -15.44 -1.88 -5.68
N LYS A 73 -15.51 -1.12 -6.77
CA LYS A 73 -15.80 0.33 -6.71
C LYS A 73 -17.10 0.64 -5.97
N SER A 74 -18.11 -0.23 -6.08
CA SER A 74 -19.38 -0.09 -5.36
C SER A 74 -19.22 -0.08 -3.83
N PHE A 75 -18.16 -0.66 -3.27
CA PHE A 75 -17.92 -0.67 -1.83
C PHE A 75 -17.43 0.71 -1.36
N LEU A 76 -16.49 1.34 -2.10
CA LEU A 76 -16.01 2.69 -1.78
C LEU A 76 -17.10 3.74 -2.00
N ALA A 77 -17.94 3.59 -3.02
CA ALA A 77 -19.04 4.53 -3.27
C ALA A 77 -20.05 4.58 -2.11
N ARG A 78 -20.24 3.45 -1.39
CA ARG A 78 -21.07 3.40 -0.19
C ARG A 78 -20.41 4.08 1.01
N GLU A 79 -19.09 3.99 1.12
CA GLU A 79 -18.32 4.65 2.18
C GLU A 79 -18.26 6.17 1.99
N GLU A 80 -18.06 6.65 0.76
CA GLU A 80 -18.01 8.10 0.45
C GLU A 80 -19.34 8.80 0.78
N GLN A 81 -20.47 8.08 0.66
CA GLN A 81 -21.78 8.58 1.10
C GLN A 81 -21.87 8.78 2.62
N MET A 82 -20.99 8.13 3.39
CA MET A 82 -20.96 8.16 4.86
C MET A 82 -19.79 8.98 5.42
N ALA A 83 -18.72 9.18 4.65
CA ALA A 83 -17.53 9.94 5.02
C ALA A 83 -16.98 10.75 3.82
N GLU A 84 -17.20 12.08 3.83
CA GLU A 84 -16.67 12.96 2.79
C GLU A 84 -15.13 12.98 2.80
N GLY A 85 -14.51 12.69 1.64
CA GLY A 85 -13.09 12.99 1.39
C GLY A 85 -12.17 11.82 1.08
N PHE A 86 -12.69 10.58 1.05
CA PHE A 86 -11.84 9.40 0.87
C PHE A 86 -11.36 9.15 -0.58
N ALA A 87 -12.11 9.61 -1.58
CA ALA A 87 -12.00 9.10 -2.95
C ALA A 87 -11.03 9.84 -3.91
N LYS A 88 -10.06 10.64 -3.45
CA LYS A 88 -9.32 11.51 -4.40
C LYS A 88 -8.09 10.89 -5.06
N GLU A 89 -7.50 9.82 -4.52
CA GLU A 89 -6.19 9.32 -4.97
C GLU A 89 -6.11 7.78 -5.03
N CYS A 90 -7.07 7.12 -5.68
CA CYS A 90 -7.09 5.65 -5.82
C CYS A 90 -6.67 5.19 -7.22
N ALA A 91 -5.89 4.11 -7.29
CA ALA A 91 -5.63 3.42 -8.56
C ALA A 91 -6.81 2.52 -8.94
N VAL A 92 -7.22 2.56 -10.21
CA VAL A 92 -8.42 1.87 -10.72
C VAL A 92 -8.03 0.88 -11.81
N VAL A 93 -8.40 -0.39 -11.62
CA VAL A 93 -8.28 -1.45 -12.61
C VAL A 93 -9.58 -1.50 -13.43
N THR A 94 -9.44 -1.31 -14.74
CA THR A 94 -10.56 -1.23 -15.68
C THR A 94 -10.62 -2.40 -16.65
N HIS A 95 -9.52 -3.12 -16.84
CA HIS A 95 -9.39 -4.22 -17.79
C HIS A 95 -8.57 -5.38 -17.19
N TYR A 96 -8.86 -6.62 -17.58
CA TYR A 96 -8.20 -7.82 -17.04
C TYR A 96 -7.22 -8.52 -18.00
N ARG A 97 -7.07 -8.01 -19.24
CA ARG A 97 -6.21 -8.64 -20.26
C ARG A 97 -5.47 -7.62 -21.10
N LEU A 98 -4.24 -7.97 -21.44
CA LEU A 98 -3.44 -7.34 -22.50
C LEU A 98 -3.47 -8.23 -23.74
N LYS A 99 -3.40 -7.64 -24.93
CA LYS A 99 -3.26 -8.37 -26.20
C LYS A 99 -2.00 -7.93 -26.94
N ALA A 100 -1.43 -8.83 -27.73
CA ALA A 100 -0.32 -8.51 -28.61
C ALA A 100 -0.80 -7.67 -29.81
N VAL A 101 0.02 -6.71 -30.23
CA VAL A 101 -0.25 -5.86 -31.40
C VAL A 101 0.51 -6.40 -32.62
N PRO A 102 -0.11 -6.48 -33.82
CA PRO A 102 0.61 -6.79 -35.05
C PRO A 102 1.75 -5.79 -35.28
N GLY A 103 2.98 -6.28 -35.46
CA GLY A 103 4.18 -5.43 -35.54
C GLY A 103 4.97 -5.28 -34.24
N GLY A 104 4.51 -5.90 -33.14
CA GLY A 104 5.22 -5.97 -31.86
C GLY A 104 4.59 -5.11 -30.77
N GLY A 105 4.80 -5.50 -29.51
CA GLY A 105 4.27 -4.81 -28.33
C GLY A 105 2.98 -5.41 -27.76
N ILE A 106 2.48 -4.79 -26.69
CA ILE A 106 1.28 -5.18 -25.95
C ILE A 106 0.42 -3.94 -25.71
N GLU A 107 -0.90 -4.09 -25.83
CA GLU A 107 -1.87 -3.05 -25.49
C GLU A 107 -2.98 -3.61 -24.61
N VAL A 108 -3.68 -2.72 -23.91
CA VAL A 108 -4.89 -3.11 -23.16
C VAL A 108 -5.93 -3.60 -24.16
N ASP A 109 -6.48 -4.79 -23.93
CA ASP A 109 -7.54 -5.32 -24.78
C ASP A 109 -8.86 -4.59 -24.49
N PRO A 110 -9.41 -3.79 -25.42
CA PRO A 110 -10.66 -3.06 -25.18
C PRO A 110 -11.86 -3.98 -24.92
N ALA A 111 -11.81 -5.23 -25.42
CA ALA A 111 -12.86 -6.23 -25.19
C ALA A 111 -12.76 -6.89 -23.81
N ALA A 112 -11.68 -6.66 -23.06
CA ALA A 112 -11.46 -7.19 -21.72
C ALA A 112 -11.78 -6.18 -20.61
N LYS A 113 -12.69 -5.24 -20.89
CA LYS A 113 -13.18 -4.29 -19.89
C LYS A 113 -13.96 -5.05 -18.82
N LEU A 114 -13.73 -4.70 -17.55
CA LEU A 114 -14.45 -5.27 -16.42
C LEU A 114 -15.90 -4.75 -16.37
N GLU A 115 -16.83 -5.60 -15.93
CA GLU A 115 -18.22 -5.19 -15.66
C GLU A 115 -18.28 -4.16 -14.52
N GLU A 116 -17.45 -4.35 -13.49
CA GLU A 116 -17.24 -3.41 -12.39
C GLU A 116 -15.75 -3.09 -12.26
N GLU A 117 -15.42 -1.81 -12.12
CA GLU A 117 -14.06 -1.35 -11.86
C GLU A 117 -13.59 -1.82 -10.47
N LEU A 118 -12.33 -2.27 -10.38
CA LEU A 118 -11.72 -2.66 -9.12
C LEU A 118 -10.74 -1.59 -8.67
N ILE A 119 -10.80 -1.24 -7.40
CA ILE A 119 -9.92 -0.27 -6.76
C ILE A 119 -8.77 -1.02 -6.10
N VAL A 120 -7.53 -0.61 -6.35
CA VAL A 120 -6.39 -1.08 -5.55
C VAL A 120 -6.49 -0.42 -4.18
N ARG A 121 -6.52 -1.22 -3.11
CA ARG A 121 -6.84 -0.72 -1.76
C ARG A 121 -5.97 0.50 -1.36
N PRO A 122 -6.60 1.65 -1.04
CA PRO A 122 -5.94 2.76 -0.34
C PRO A 122 -5.97 2.56 1.19
N THR A 123 -6.91 1.71 1.64
CA THR A 123 -7.19 1.22 2.99
C THR A 123 -8.10 0.00 2.89
N SER A 124 -8.25 -0.79 3.96
CA SER A 124 -9.04 -2.03 3.91
C SER A 124 -10.39 -1.98 4.64
N GLU A 125 -10.77 -0.86 5.27
CA GLU A 125 -12.01 -0.69 6.05
C GLU A 125 -13.25 -1.25 5.32
N THR A 126 -13.47 -0.84 4.07
CA THR A 126 -14.66 -1.25 3.31
C THR A 126 -14.75 -2.76 3.06
N ILE A 127 -13.63 -3.41 2.72
CA ILE A 127 -13.60 -4.86 2.49
C ILE A 127 -13.63 -5.64 3.80
N ILE A 128 -13.00 -5.11 4.85
CA ILE A 128 -12.96 -5.72 6.18
C ILE A 128 -14.35 -5.67 6.81
N TRP A 129 -15.00 -4.51 6.88
CA TRP A 129 -16.31 -4.37 7.50
C TRP A 129 -17.41 -5.13 6.73
N HIS A 130 -17.33 -5.15 5.39
CA HIS A 130 -18.21 -5.99 4.58
C HIS A 130 -18.04 -7.48 4.94
N THR A 131 -16.81 -7.93 5.19
CA THR A 131 -16.52 -9.30 5.59
C THR A 131 -16.95 -9.59 7.04
N TYR A 132 -16.70 -8.65 7.96
CA TYR A 132 -17.06 -8.77 9.38
C TYR A 132 -18.56 -8.95 9.59
N LYS A 133 -19.40 -8.34 8.75
CA LYS A 133 -20.84 -8.57 8.75
C LYS A 133 -21.21 -10.07 8.64
N ASN A 134 -20.38 -10.85 7.96
CA ASN A 134 -20.57 -12.29 7.83
C ASN A 134 -19.95 -13.09 8.99
N TRP A 135 -18.91 -12.57 9.63
CA TRP A 135 -18.24 -13.25 10.74
C TRP A 135 -18.93 -13.03 12.09
N ILE A 136 -19.51 -11.85 12.32
CA ILE A 136 -20.17 -11.47 13.57
C ILE A 136 -21.67 -11.74 13.43
N GLN A 137 -22.13 -12.86 13.99
CA GLN A 137 -23.54 -13.27 14.01
C GLN A 137 -24.15 -13.19 15.42
N SER A 138 -23.32 -13.12 16.45
CA SER A 138 -23.72 -13.06 17.85
C SER A 138 -22.76 -12.18 18.66
N TYR A 139 -23.21 -11.70 19.83
CA TYR A 139 -22.33 -11.04 20.79
C TYR A 139 -21.16 -11.94 21.25
N ARG A 140 -21.29 -13.27 21.08
CA ARG A 140 -20.25 -14.25 21.43
C ARG A 140 -19.07 -14.27 20.46
N ASP A 141 -19.24 -13.72 19.26
CA ASP A 141 -18.16 -13.62 18.27
C ASP A 141 -17.24 -12.43 18.57
N LEU A 142 -17.54 -11.67 19.62
CA LEU A 142 -16.78 -10.49 20.06
C LEU A 142 -15.96 -10.80 21.33
N PRO A 143 -14.79 -10.17 21.50
CA PRO A 143 -14.15 -9.23 20.57
C PRO A 143 -13.53 -9.93 19.36
N LEU A 144 -13.64 -9.28 18.20
CA LEU A 144 -12.91 -9.67 16.99
C LEU A 144 -11.71 -8.73 16.87
N LEU A 145 -10.50 -9.29 16.90
CA LEU A 145 -9.25 -8.53 16.91
C LEU A 145 -8.38 -8.99 15.74
N ILE A 146 -8.44 -8.29 14.61
CA ILE A 146 -7.71 -8.70 13.40
C ILE A 146 -6.60 -7.71 13.09
N ASN A 147 -5.47 -8.26 12.68
CA ASN A 147 -4.35 -7.51 12.16
C ASN A 147 -4.05 -7.92 10.71
N GLN A 148 -3.64 -6.96 9.88
CA GLN A 148 -3.18 -7.21 8.51
C GLN A 148 -1.84 -6.51 8.27
N TRP A 149 -0.89 -7.27 7.74
CA TRP A 149 0.33 -6.75 7.13
C TRP A 149 0.18 -6.79 5.62
N ALA A 150 0.34 -5.65 4.96
CA ALA A 150 -0.06 -5.47 3.57
C ALA A 150 0.71 -4.31 2.91
N ASN A 151 0.66 -4.24 1.58
CA ASN A 151 0.94 -3.03 0.84
C ASN A 151 -0.37 -2.31 0.47
N VAL A 152 -0.33 -0.98 0.37
CA VAL A 152 -1.44 -0.16 -0.12
C VAL A 152 -0.98 0.83 -1.17
N VAL A 153 -1.95 1.32 -1.94
CA VAL A 153 -1.72 2.30 -3.00
C VAL A 153 -2.55 3.56 -2.76
N ARG A 154 -1.87 4.70 -2.62
CA ARG A 154 -2.45 6.05 -2.58
C ARG A 154 -1.70 6.91 -3.58
N TRP A 155 -2.39 7.46 -4.58
CA TRP A 155 -1.75 8.10 -5.74
C TRP A 155 -1.08 9.45 -5.41
N GLU A 156 0.14 9.39 -4.87
CA GLU A 156 0.86 10.55 -4.33
C GLU A 156 1.53 11.41 -5.42
N MET A 157 1.20 12.71 -5.42
CA MET A 157 1.72 13.67 -6.40
C MET A 157 3.13 14.18 -6.08
N ARG A 158 3.58 14.11 -4.83
CA ARG A 158 4.88 14.64 -4.36
C ARG A 158 5.60 13.60 -3.49
N PRO A 159 6.08 12.50 -4.08
CA PRO A 159 6.65 11.40 -3.32
C PRO A 159 8.01 11.74 -2.69
N ARG A 160 8.31 11.08 -1.57
CA ARG A 160 9.57 11.10 -0.85
C ARG A 160 9.78 9.74 -0.18
N LEU A 161 10.88 9.06 -0.51
CA LEU A 161 11.18 7.69 -0.07
C LEU A 161 10.90 7.48 1.44
N PHE A 162 10.20 6.40 1.75
CA PHE A 162 9.67 6.02 3.07
C PHE A 162 8.70 6.99 3.76
N LEU A 163 8.79 8.30 3.53
CA LEU A 163 7.94 9.29 4.20
C LEU A 163 6.58 9.43 3.53
N ARG A 164 6.54 9.37 2.19
CA ARG A 164 5.33 9.52 1.40
C ARG A 164 5.51 8.91 0.02
N THR A 165 4.91 7.76 -0.24
CA THR A 165 5.06 7.02 -1.49
C THR A 165 3.71 6.58 -2.03
N THR A 166 3.65 6.34 -3.34
CA THR A 166 2.44 5.87 -4.01
C THR A 166 2.03 4.48 -3.51
N GLU A 167 3.02 3.60 -3.38
CA GLU A 167 2.89 2.30 -2.77
C GLU A 167 3.74 2.24 -1.49
N PHE A 168 3.21 1.66 -0.42
CA PHE A 168 3.98 1.41 0.79
C PHE A 168 3.50 0.18 1.55
N LEU A 169 4.44 -0.43 2.28
CA LEU A 169 4.16 -1.50 3.22
C LEU A 169 3.64 -0.91 4.52
N TRP A 170 2.64 -1.56 5.11
CA TRP A 170 2.00 -1.08 6.31
C TRP A 170 1.43 -2.21 7.17
N GLN A 171 0.92 -1.78 8.32
CA GLN A 171 0.10 -2.58 9.21
C GLN A 171 -1.20 -1.82 9.49
N GLU A 172 -2.30 -2.54 9.51
CA GLU A 172 -3.61 -2.03 9.91
C GLU A 172 -4.28 -3.06 10.84
N GLY A 173 -4.81 -2.57 11.96
CA GLY A 173 -5.55 -3.36 12.93
C GLY A 173 -6.99 -2.90 12.95
N HIS A 174 -7.93 -3.84 12.99
CA HIS A 174 -9.37 -3.62 12.94
C HIS A 174 -10.08 -4.43 14.02
#